data_AF-A6DPX1-F1
#
_entry.id   AF-A6DPX1-F1
#
_cell.length_a   1.000
_cell.length_b   1.000
_cell.length_c   1.000
_cell.angle_alpha   90.00
_cell.angle_beta   90.00
_cell.angle_gamma   90.00
#
_symmetry.space_group_name_H-M   'P 1'
#
loop_
_entity.id
_entity.type
_entity.pdbx_description
1 polymer ?
#
loop_
_entity_poly.entity_id
_entity_poly.type
_entity_poly.pdbx_seq_one_letter_code
_entity_poly.pdbx_strand_id
1 'polypeptide(L)'
;MSKEIMYLRFLQISVSLMTPLLIYGIMQAAKGNLKLHKRINGAIFVVVMIAVVGLVVSTFGFGFDYSSISTEEALINIGPAEMKTRLTIHRSFSNLLFVSLLITTFSGAVKKYGLHRKMGKITLFFWLGTLISALLFF
;
A
#
# COMPACT_ATOMS: atom_id res chain seq x y z
N MET A 1 -0.97 -23.97 -2.48
CA MET A 1 -0.60 -22.53 -2.48
C MET A 1 0.58 -22.36 -1.54
N SER A 2 1.70 -21.85 -2.05
CA SER A 2 2.89 -21.60 -1.22
C SER A 2 2.61 -20.49 -0.19
N LYS A 3 3.41 -20.42 0.88
CA LYS A 3 3.25 -19.39 1.92
C LYS A 3 3.48 -17.98 1.37
N GLU A 4 4.35 -17.88 0.38
CA GLU A 4 4.68 -16.65 -0.35
C GLU A 4 3.46 -16.16 -1.14
N ILE A 5 2.78 -17.04 -1.88
CA ILE A 5 1.58 -16.72 -2.65
C ILE A 5 0.43 -16.31 -1.71
N MET A 6 0.24 -17.03 -0.61
CA MET A 6 -0.75 -16.66 0.41
C MET A 6 -0.54 -15.23 0.92
N TYR A 7 0.73 -14.86 1.17
CA TYR A 7 1.06 -13.55 1.68
C TYR A 7 0.86 -12.44 0.62
N LEU A 8 1.25 -12.69 -0.63
CA LEU A 8 0.97 -11.76 -1.74
C LEU A 8 -0.54 -11.52 -1.92
N ARG A 9 -1.35 -12.59 -1.85
CA ARG A 9 -2.81 -12.48 -1.90
C ARG A 9 -3.36 -11.65 -0.75
N PHE A 10 -2.86 -11.86 0.46
CA PHE A 10 -3.25 -11.06 1.62
C PHE A 10 -2.92 -9.57 1.41
N LEU A 11 -1.73 -9.24 0.90
CA LEU A 11 -1.34 -7.87 0.61
C LEU A 11 -2.24 -7.22 -0.45
N GLN A 12 -2.50 -7.95 -1.54
CA GLN A 12 -3.35 -7.51 -2.63
C GLN A 12 -4.77 -7.23 -2.15
N ILE A 13 -5.39 -8.17 -1.43
CA ILE A 13 -6.72 -8.00 -0.85
C ILE A 13 -6.75 -6.82 0.13
N SER A 14 -5.71 -6.69 0.95
CA SER A 14 -5.60 -5.61 1.92
C SER A 14 -5.59 -4.24 1.23
N VAL A 15 -4.73 -4.02 0.23
CA VAL A 15 -4.67 -2.72 -0.47
C VAL A 15 -5.94 -2.45 -1.28
N SER A 16 -6.54 -3.48 -1.88
CA SER A 16 -7.81 -3.36 -2.59
C SER A 16 -8.96 -2.94 -1.67
N LEU A 17 -9.10 -3.55 -0.49
CA LEU A 17 -10.14 -3.19 0.49
C LEU A 17 -9.89 -1.84 1.16
N MET A 18 -8.63 -1.48 1.38
CA MET A 18 -8.30 -0.17 1.96
C MET A 18 -8.53 0.99 0.99
N THR A 19 -8.55 0.74 -0.32
CA THR A 19 -8.71 1.80 -1.33
C THR A 19 -10.09 2.49 -1.26
N PRO A 20 -11.24 1.77 -1.24
CA PRO A 20 -12.55 2.39 -0.99
C PRO A 20 -12.62 3.15 0.34
N LEU A 21 -12.00 2.61 1.39
CA LEU A 21 -11.94 3.28 2.70
C LEU A 21 -11.13 4.58 2.63
N LEU A 22 -10.04 4.62 1.88
CA LEU A 22 -9.24 5.83 1.66
C LEU A 22 -10.07 6.90 0.93
N ILE A 23 -10.78 6.50 -0.14
CA ILE A 23 -11.68 7.40 -0.88
C ILE A 23 -12.75 7.95 0.06
N TYR A 24 -13.40 7.07 0.84
CA TYR A 24 -14.41 7.47 1.82
C TYR A 24 -13.83 8.43 2.88
N GLY A 25 -12.62 8.16 3.38
CA GLY A 25 -11.90 9.03 4.31
C GLY A 25 -11.64 10.43 3.75
N ILE A 26 -11.28 10.54 2.47
CA ILE A 26 -11.10 11.82 1.77
C ILE A 26 -12.44 12.56 1.61
N MET A 27 -13.51 11.85 1.25
CA MET A 27 -14.85 12.44 1.17
C MET A 27 -15.32 12.99 2.52
N GLN A 28 -15.01 12.31 3.63
CA GLN A 28 -15.33 12.82 4.98
C GLN A 28 -14.56 14.10 5.30
N ALA A 29 -13.30 14.22 4.87
CA ALA A 29 -12.56 15.48 5.01
C ALA A 29 -13.19 16.61 4.19
N ALA A 30 -13.61 16.33 2.94
CA ALA A 30 -14.30 17.30 2.09
C ALA A 30 -15.64 17.77 2.69
N LYS A 31 -16.35 16.90 3.40
CA LYS A 31 -17.58 17.22 4.15
C LYS A 31 -17.33 17.89 5.52
N GLY A 32 -16.06 18.16 5.89
CA GLY A 32 -15.71 18.77 7.17
C GLY A 32 -15.71 17.82 8.37
N ASN A 33 -15.99 16.53 8.19
CA ASN A 33 -15.98 15.53 9.27
C ASN A 33 -14.56 15.04 9.58
N LEU A 34 -13.74 15.93 10.14
CA LEU A 34 -12.32 15.68 10.43
C LEU A 34 -12.11 14.56 11.48
N LYS A 35 -13.06 14.36 12.40
CA LYS A 35 -12.97 13.29 13.40
C LYS A 35 -13.05 11.92 12.74
N LEU A 36 -14.01 11.72 11.84
CA LEU A 36 -14.17 10.47 11.11
C LEU A 36 -13.04 10.24 10.11
N HIS A 37 -12.63 11.28 9.37
CA HIS A 37 -11.45 11.24 8.50
C HIS A 37 -10.20 10.74 9.23
N LYS A 38 -9.89 11.31 10.41
CA LYS A 38 -8.74 10.88 11.24
C LYS A 38 -8.83 9.42 11.67
N ARG A 39 -10.02 8.95 12.06
CA ARG A 39 -10.24 7.55 12.47
C ARG A 39 -10.02 6.58 11.31
N ILE A 40 -10.59 6.88 10.15
CA ILE A 40 -10.44 6.07 8.94
C ILE A 40 -8.97 6.02 8.52
N ASN A 41 -8.33 7.18 8.40
CA ASN A 41 -6.92 7.25 8.01
C ASN A 41 -5.99 6.58 9.02
N GLY A 42 -6.30 6.64 10.31
CA GLY A 42 -5.57 5.92 11.35
C GLY A 42 -5.66 4.39 11.18
N ALA A 43 -6.84 3.87 10.89
CA ALA A 43 -7.03 2.44 10.62
C ALA A 43 -6.27 2.00 9.36
N ILE A 44 -6.38 2.78 8.27
CA ILE A 44 -5.65 2.52 7.02
C ILE A 44 -4.14 2.53 7.27
N PHE A 45 -3.63 3.51 8.00
CA PHE A 45 -2.22 3.61 8.35
C PHE A 45 -1.74 2.34 9.07
N VAL A 46 -2.46 1.88 10.09
CA VAL A 46 -2.09 0.66 10.84
C VAL A 46 -2.06 -0.57 9.92
N VAL A 47 -3.08 -0.76 9.09
CA VAL A 47 -3.14 -1.92 8.17
C VAL A 47 -1.98 -1.87 7.17
N VAL A 48 -1.70 -0.71 6.57
CA VAL A 48 -0.60 -0.56 5.61
C VAL A 48 0.76 -0.73 6.28
N MET A 49 0.94 -0.26 7.50
CA MET A 49 2.16 -0.51 8.28
C MET A 49 2.40 -2.01 8.48
N ILE A 50 1.36 -2.76 8.87
CA ILE A 50 1.45 -4.22 9.02
C ILE A 50 1.76 -4.89 7.68
N ALA A 51 1.12 -4.46 6.60
CA ALA A 51 1.33 -4.99 5.26
C ALA A 51 2.77 -4.76 4.75
N VAL A 52 3.28 -3.52 4.84
CA VAL A 52 4.65 -3.21 4.38
C VAL A 52 5.70 -3.85 5.28
N VAL A 53 5.52 -3.81 6.60
CA VAL A 53 6.45 -4.46 7.54
C VAL A 53 6.47 -5.95 7.30
N GLY A 54 5.32 -6.60 7.12
CA GLY A 54 5.29 -8.02 6.85
C GLY A 54 5.94 -8.37 5.49
N LEU A 55 5.86 -7.52 4.47
CA LEU A 55 6.58 -7.72 3.20
C LEU A 55 8.11 -7.67 3.40
N VAL A 56 8.59 -6.72 4.19
CA VAL A 56 10.02 -6.59 4.53
C VAL A 56 10.47 -7.77 5.39
N VAL A 57 9.74 -8.08 6.47
CA VAL A 57 10.07 -9.16 7.42
C VAL A 57 10.00 -10.54 6.75
N SER A 58 9.03 -10.79 5.89
CA SER A 58 8.97 -12.05 5.12
C SER A 58 10.15 -12.19 4.17
N THR A 59 10.52 -11.12 3.47
CA THR A 59 11.66 -11.14 2.54
C THR A 59 13.00 -11.34 3.27
N PHE A 60 13.27 -10.57 4.34
CA PHE A 60 14.60 -10.55 4.98
C PHE A 60 14.71 -11.44 6.23
N GLY A 61 13.62 -11.65 6.95
CA GLY A 61 13.59 -12.42 8.20
C GLY A 61 13.22 -13.89 8.01
N PHE A 62 12.31 -14.19 7.08
CA PHE A 62 11.88 -15.57 6.78
C PHE A 62 12.46 -16.14 5.49
N GLY A 63 13.26 -15.36 4.75
CA GLY A 63 13.92 -15.80 3.51
C GLY A 63 12.95 -16.09 2.36
N PHE A 64 11.77 -15.46 2.34
CA PHE A 64 10.79 -15.69 1.28
C PHE A 64 11.35 -15.19 -0.06
N ASP A 65 11.53 -16.12 -1.00
CA ASP A 65 11.89 -15.80 -2.37
C ASP A 65 10.64 -15.65 -3.23
N TYR A 66 10.09 -14.44 -3.23
CA TYR A 66 8.95 -14.12 -4.10
C TYR A 66 9.32 -14.16 -5.59
N SER A 67 10.62 -14.17 -5.96
CA SER A 67 11.03 -14.16 -7.37
C SER A 67 10.85 -15.51 -8.06
N SER A 68 10.70 -16.59 -7.28
CA SER A 68 10.44 -17.94 -7.79
C SER A 68 8.96 -18.23 -8.07
N ILE A 69 8.06 -17.26 -7.82
CA ILE A 69 6.62 -17.41 -8.07
C ILE A 69 6.34 -17.27 -9.57
N SER A 70 5.58 -18.21 -10.13
CA SER A 70 5.17 -18.16 -11.54
C SER A 70 4.29 -16.93 -11.80
N THR A 71 4.55 -16.23 -12.89
CA THR A 71 3.74 -15.06 -13.29
C THR A 71 2.33 -15.44 -13.73
N GLU A 72 2.11 -16.70 -14.09
CA GLU A 72 0.80 -17.28 -14.44
C GLU A 72 -0.18 -17.27 -13.26
N GLU A 73 0.34 -17.20 -12.04
CA GLU A 73 -0.48 -17.12 -10.84
C GLU A 73 -1.01 -15.69 -10.59
N ALA A 74 -0.68 -14.69 -11.39
CA ALA A 74 -1.15 -13.31 -11.20
C ALA A 74 -2.65 -13.14 -11.57
N LEU A 75 -3.39 -12.29 -10.84
CA LEU A 75 -4.85 -12.13 -11.02
C LEU A 75 -5.26 -11.59 -12.39
N ILE A 76 -4.57 -10.56 -12.88
CA ILE A 76 -4.79 -9.94 -14.20
C ILE A 76 -3.62 -10.23 -15.16
N ASN A 77 -2.46 -10.60 -14.62
CA ASN A 77 -1.23 -10.93 -15.34
C ASN A 77 -0.84 -9.98 -16.49
N ILE A 78 -0.94 -8.67 -16.25
CA ILE A 78 -0.49 -7.64 -17.20
C ILE A 78 0.77 -6.99 -16.63
N GLY A 79 1.93 -7.25 -17.23
CA GLY A 79 3.18 -6.68 -16.74
C GLY A 79 4.42 -7.36 -17.30
N PRO A 80 5.61 -7.00 -16.80
CA PRO A 80 6.88 -7.61 -17.21
C PRO A 80 6.83 -9.14 -17.13
N ALA A 81 7.52 -9.87 -18.02
CA ALA A 81 7.50 -11.33 -18.01
C ALA A 81 8.10 -11.94 -16.72
N GLU A 82 9.03 -11.24 -16.09
CA GLU A 82 9.77 -11.72 -14.92
C GLU A 82 9.17 -11.24 -13.60
N MET A 83 8.95 -12.18 -12.66
CA MET A 83 8.43 -11.89 -11.31
C MET A 83 9.35 -10.97 -10.51
N LYS A 84 10.67 -11.13 -10.66
CA LYS A 84 11.67 -10.25 -10.03
C LYS A 84 11.46 -8.77 -10.42
N THR A 85 11.17 -8.52 -11.69
CA THR A 85 10.94 -7.16 -12.20
C THR A 85 9.62 -6.61 -11.67
N ARG A 86 8.55 -7.42 -11.65
CA ARG A 86 7.25 -7.07 -11.04
C ARG A 86 7.38 -6.65 -9.57
N LEU A 87 8.07 -7.45 -8.77
CA LEU A 87 8.34 -7.16 -7.36
C LEU A 87 9.14 -5.88 -7.17
N THR A 88 10.14 -5.64 -8.01
CA THR A 88 10.97 -4.42 -7.95
C THR A 88 10.14 -3.17 -8.21
N ILE A 89 9.25 -3.21 -9.21
CA ILE A 89 8.33 -2.10 -9.49
C ILE A 89 7.37 -1.90 -8.32
N HIS A 90 6.74 -2.96 -7.83
CA HIS A 90 5.80 -2.89 -6.71
C HIS A 90 6.45 -2.33 -5.43
N ARG A 91 7.68 -2.76 -5.11
CA ARG A 91 8.45 -2.25 -3.97
C ARG A 91 8.82 -0.78 -4.11
N SER A 92 9.12 -0.32 -5.33
CA SER A 92 9.42 1.10 -5.60
C SER A 92 8.25 2.02 -5.21
N PHE A 93 7.00 1.57 -5.44
CA PHE A 93 5.82 2.30 -4.98
C PHE A 93 5.54 2.07 -3.49
N SER A 94 5.58 0.82 -3.02
CA SER A 94 5.18 0.45 -1.65
C SER A 94 6.10 1.03 -0.57
N ASN A 95 7.41 1.06 -0.81
CA ASN A 95 8.37 1.61 0.14
C ASN A 95 8.23 3.15 0.26
N LEU A 96 8.01 3.82 -0.88
CA LEU A 96 7.78 5.26 -0.90
C LEU A 96 6.39 5.61 -0.34
N LEU A 97 5.39 4.75 -0.56
CA LEU A 97 4.08 4.84 0.07
C LEU A 97 4.21 4.80 1.60
N PHE A 98 4.99 3.87 2.14
CA PHE A 98 5.23 3.76 3.58
C PHE A 98 5.82 5.05 4.16
N VAL A 99 6.89 5.57 3.57
CA VAL A 99 7.55 6.82 4.03
C VAL A 99 6.58 8.00 3.90
N SER A 100 5.88 8.14 2.78
CA SER A 100 4.93 9.24 2.58
C SER A 100 3.70 9.16 3.50
N LEU A 101 3.20 7.96 3.82
CA LEU A 101 2.13 7.74 4.80
C LEU A 101 2.55 8.16 6.21
N LEU A 102 3.78 7.82 6.64
CA LEU A 102 4.32 8.26 7.93
C LEU A 102 4.34 9.79 8.02
N ILE A 103 4.89 10.45 7.01
CA ILE A 103 4.98 11.92 6.98
C ILE A 103 3.59 12.56 6.92
N THR A 104 2.68 12.03 6.09
CA THR A 104 1.30 12.55 5.95
C THR A 104 0.51 12.39 7.24
N THR A 105 0.61 11.23 7.89
CA THR A 105 -0.07 10.95 9.16
C THR A 105 0.49 11.83 10.28
N PHE A 106 1.83 11.88 10.40
CA PHE A 106 2.51 12.73 11.39
C PHE A 106 2.14 14.21 11.22
N SER A 107 2.26 14.76 10.00
CA SER A 107 1.92 16.16 9.73
C SER A 107 0.44 16.48 10.00
N GLY A 108 -0.46 15.53 9.79
CA GLY A 108 -1.87 15.64 10.17
C GLY A 108 -2.09 15.65 11.69
N ALA A 109 -1.34 14.81 12.43
CA ALA A 109 -1.40 14.73 13.89
C ALA A 109 -0.89 16.02 14.56
N VAL A 110 0.22 16.59 14.08
CA VAL A 110 0.80 17.83 14.60
C VAL A 110 0.19 19.11 13.99
N LYS A 111 -0.96 18.99 13.30
CA LYS A 111 -1.72 20.10 12.70
C LYS A 111 -0.95 20.95 11.68
N LYS A 112 0.09 20.41 11.04
CA LYS A 112 0.81 21.06 9.92
C LYS A 112 0.07 20.84 8.60
N TYR A 113 -1.12 21.45 8.47
CA TYR A 113 -2.07 21.16 7.39
C TYR A 113 -1.52 21.43 5.97
N GLY A 114 -0.65 22.43 5.80
CA GLY A 114 0.00 22.68 4.50
C GLY A 114 0.89 21.53 4.04
N LEU A 115 1.73 21.02 4.95
CA LEU A 115 2.57 19.84 4.70
C LEU A 115 1.70 18.59 4.52
N HIS A 116 0.69 18.39 5.37
CA HIS A 116 -0.25 17.27 5.26
C HIS A 116 -0.94 17.22 3.89
N ARG A 117 -1.41 18.36 3.37
CA ARG A 117 -2.05 18.43 2.05
C ARG A 117 -1.05 18.14 0.92
N LYS A 118 0.18 18.67 1.00
CA LYS A 118 1.23 18.40 0.01
C LYS A 118 1.60 16.91 -0.01
N MET A 119 1.88 16.35 1.17
CA MET A 119 2.27 14.95 1.32
C MET A 119 1.12 14.00 1.05
N GLY A 120 -0.13 14.40 1.31
CA GLY A 120 -1.32 13.62 0.96
C GLY A 120 -1.45 13.39 -0.55
N LYS A 121 -1.13 14.38 -1.40
CA LYS A 121 -1.09 14.20 -2.86
C LYS A 121 -0.01 13.20 -3.28
N ILE A 122 1.19 13.31 -2.69
CA ILE A 122 2.31 12.39 -2.94
C ILE A 122 1.95 10.97 -2.48
N THR A 123 1.33 10.85 -1.32
CA THR A 123 0.86 9.58 -0.75
C THR A 123 -0.18 8.92 -1.67
N LEU A 124 -1.11 9.71 -2.21
CA LEU A 124 -2.11 9.21 -3.17
C LEU A 124 -1.46 8.68 -4.44
N PHE A 125 -0.43 9.35 -4.97
CA PHE A 125 0.31 8.87 -6.12
C PHE A 125 0.96 7.50 -5.85
N PHE A 126 1.69 7.37 -4.74
CA PHE A 126 2.32 6.09 -4.37
C PHE A 126 1.30 5.00 -4.01
N TRP A 127 0.14 5.39 -3.44
CA TRP A 127 -0.97 4.48 -3.16
C TRP A 127 -1.50 3.87 -4.46
N LEU A 128 -1.79 4.71 -5.45
CA LEU A 128 -2.28 4.25 -6.75
C LEU A 128 -1.26 3.35 -7.46
N GLY A 129 0.02 3.72 -7.45
CA GLY A 129 1.07 2.86 -8.01
C GLY A 129 1.17 1.50 -7.32
N THR A 130 1.04 1.48 -5.99
CA THR A 130 1.02 0.24 -5.19
C THR A 130 -0.19 -0.62 -5.52
N LEU A 131 -1.39 -0.03 -5.62
CA LEU A 131 -2.62 -0.73 -5.98
C LEU A 131 -2.56 -1.29 -7.41
N ILE A 132 -2.15 -0.49 -8.39
CA ILE A 132 -2.07 -0.90 -9.79
C ILE A 132 -1.08 -2.06 -9.93
N SER A 133 0.14 -1.92 -9.39
CA SER A 133 1.11 -3.01 -9.42
C SER A 133 0.63 -4.24 -8.65
N ALA A 134 -0.10 -4.07 -7.54
CA ALA A 134 -0.69 -5.21 -6.82
C ALA A 134 -1.73 -5.97 -7.64
N LEU A 135 -2.60 -5.26 -8.35
CA LEU A 135 -3.67 -5.86 -9.16
C LEU A 135 -3.17 -6.50 -10.44
N LEU A 136 -2.19 -5.87 -11.09
CA LEU A 136 -1.72 -6.30 -12.40
C LEU A 136 -0.65 -7.39 -12.33
N PHE A 137 0.19 -7.37 -11.28
CA PHE A 137 1.39 -8.22 -11.24
C PHE A 137 1.25 -9.48 -10.40
N PHE A 138 0.35 -9.49 -9.40
CA PHE A 138 0.16 -10.56 -8.44
C PHE A 138 -1.27 -11.05 -8.44
#